data_AF-A0A7J8UYB8-F1
#
_entry.id   AF-A0A7J8UYB8-F1
#
_cell.length_a   1.000
_cell.length_b   1.000
_cell.length_c   1.000
_cell.angle_alpha   90.00
_cell.angle_beta   90.00
_cell.angle_gamma   90.00
#
_symmetry.space_group_name_H-M   'P 1'
#
loop_
_entity.id
_entity.type
_entity.pdbx_description
1 polymer ?
#
loop_
_entity_poly.entity_id
_entity_poly.type
_entity_poly.pdbx_seq_one_letter_code
_entity_poly.pdbx_strand_id
1 'polypeptide(L)' 'MQTDSMKAVKAIQMFTKVSSNSALIRRIQQLLMKVRNWLIQYVPRDSNKDTIA' A
#
# COMPACT_ATOMS: atom_id res chain seq x y z
N MET A 1 -4.27 -5.45 3.80
CA MET A 1 -4.65 -4.70 2.59
C MET A 1 -4.08 -5.41 1.38
N GLN A 2 -4.85 -5.54 0.30
CA GLN A 2 -4.44 -6.24 -0.93
C GLN A 2 -4.49 -5.27 -2.11
N THR A 3 -3.59 -5.43 -3.07
CA THR A 3 -3.57 -4.64 -4.31
C THR A 3 -2.98 -5.44 -5.46
N ASP A 4 -3.50 -5.24 -6.65
CA ASP A 4 -2.96 -5.75 -7.92
C ASP A 4 -1.87 -4.86 -8.52
N SER A 5 -1.50 -3.77 -7.83
CA SER A 5 -0.43 -2.88 -8.24
C SER A 5 0.86 -3.20 -7.50
N MET A 6 1.76 -3.93 -8.18
CA MET A 6 3.11 -4.19 -7.67
C MET A 6 3.88 -2.88 -7.40
N LYS A 7 3.62 -1.82 -8.18
CA LYS A 7 4.20 -0.49 -7.95
C LYS A 7 3.75 0.10 -6.63
N ALA A 8 2.47 -0.03 -6.26
CA ALA A 8 1.95 0.45 -5.00
C ALA A 8 2.55 -0.32 -3.81
N VAL A 9 2.66 -1.65 -3.91
CA VAL A 9 3.32 -2.48 -2.89
C VAL A 9 4.75 -2.01 -2.64
N LYS A 10 5.54 -1.83 -3.71
CA LYS A 10 6.93 -1.37 -3.59
C LYS A 10 7.01 0.04 -2.98
N ALA A 11 6.18 0.98 -3.43
CA ALA A 11 6.16 2.35 -2.90
C ALA A 11 5.82 2.39 -1.40
N ILE A 12 4.89 1.54 -0.96
CA ILE A 12 4.45 1.45 0.44
C ILE A 12 5.44 0.62 1.28
N GLN A 13 6.16 -0.35 0.73
CA GLN A 13 7.21 -1.08 1.46
C GLN A 13 8.49 -0.25 1.60
N MET A 14 8.84 0.56 0.59
CA MET A 14 9.98 1.49 0.66
C MET A 14 9.74 2.68 1.62
N PHE A 15 8.52 2.80 2.16
CA PHE A 15 8.10 3.70 3.26
C PHE A 15 9.11 3.87 4.39
N THR A 16 9.84 2.81 4.75
CA THR A 16 10.73 2.79 5.92
C THR A 16 12.05 3.51 5.71
N LYS A 17 12.39 3.92 4.47
CA LYS A 17 13.75 4.40 4.15
C LYS A 17 13.85 5.87 3.73
N VAL A 18 12.84 6.49 3.11
CA VAL A 18 12.96 7.88 2.58
C VAL A 18 11.61 8.61 2.55
N SER A 19 11.61 9.94 2.77
CA SER A 19 10.44 10.80 2.58
C SER A 19 10.06 10.90 1.09
N SER A 20 8.75 10.92 0.79
CA SER A 20 8.26 10.98 -0.60
C SER A 20 7.83 12.40 -1.00
N ASN A 21 8.14 12.80 -2.23
CA ASN A 21 7.67 14.05 -2.82
C ASN A 21 6.17 14.01 -3.21
N SER A 22 5.56 12.82 -3.30
CA SER A 22 4.13 12.68 -3.59
C SER A 22 3.27 12.99 -2.37
N ALA A 23 2.35 13.96 -2.50
CA ALA A 23 1.39 14.31 -1.45
C ALA A 23 0.49 13.13 -1.06
N LEU A 24 0.09 12.32 -2.06
CA LEU A 24 -0.70 11.11 -1.82
C LEU A 24 0.08 10.10 -0.98
N ILE A 25 1.34 9.85 -1.33
CA ILE A 25 2.19 8.93 -0.56
C ILE A 25 2.37 9.46 0.86
N ARG A 26 2.69 10.75 1.06
CA ARG A 26 2.78 11.33 2.41
C ARG A 26 1.51 11.16 3.22
N ARG A 27 0.35 11.32 2.60
CA ARG A 27 -0.94 11.10 3.29
C ARG A 27 -1.13 9.64 3.68
N ILE A 28 -0.82 8.70 2.79
CA ILE A 28 -0.85 7.27 3.08
C ILE A 28 0.11 6.94 4.24
N GLN A 29 1.33 7.51 4.24
CA GLN A 29 2.30 7.34 5.32
C GLN A 29 1.77 7.79 6.68
N GLN A 30 1.16 8.98 6.75
CA GLN A 30 0.55 9.49 7.99
C GLN A 30 -0.58 8.59 8.51
N LEU A 31 -1.35 7.99 7.62
CA LEU A 31 -2.43 7.06 7.99
C LEU A 31 -1.85 5.74 8.50
N LEU A 32 -0.86 5.19 7.81
CA LEU A 32 -0.22 3.92 8.18
C LEU A 32 0.57 4.01 9.49
N MET A 33 1.17 5.16 9.82
CA MET A 33 1.81 5.38 11.14
C MET A 33 0.84 5.29 12.31
N LYS A 34 -0.45 5.53 12.09
CA LYS A 34 -1.48 5.40 13.14
C LYS A 34 -1.96 3.97 13.33
N VAL A 35 -1.59 3.06 12.44
CA VAL A 35 -2.00 1.65 12.48
C VAL A 35 -0.80 0.83 12.96
N ARG A 36 -0.89 0.22 14.15
CA ARG A 36 0.22 -0.54 14.74
C ARG A 36 0.68 -1.73 13.90
N ASN A 37 -0.26 -2.43 13.28
CA ASN A 37 -0.01 -3.65 12.51
C ASN A 37 -0.77 -3.57 11.19
N TRP A 38 -0.08 -3.16 10.13
CA TRP A 38 -0.63 -3.21 8.78
C TRP A 38 0.27 -4.08 7.90
N LEU A 39 -0.36 -4.77 6.96
CA LEU A 39 0.32 -5.59 5.98
C LEU A 39 -0.29 -5.28 4.60
N ILE A 40 0.58 -4.99 3.64
CA ILE A 40 0.21 -4.83 2.24
C ILE A 40 0.75 -6.00 1.45
N GLN A 41 -0.10 -6.64 0.66
CA GLN A 41 0.26 -7.78 -0.18
C GLN A 41 -0.16 -7.52 -1.63
N TYR A 42 0.71 -7.96 -2.54
CA TYR A 42 0.36 -8.05 -3.95
C TYR A 42 -0.56 -9.25 -4.16
N VAL A 43 -1.63 -9.05 -4.92
CA VAL A 43 -2.53 -10.12 -5.35
C VAL A 43 -2.79 -9.95 -6.85
N PRO A 44 -2.68 -10.99 -7.70
CA PRO A 44 -3.00 -10.88 -9.12
C PRO A 44 -4.39 -10.29 -9.36
N ARG A 45 -4.54 -9.53 -10.45
CA ARG A 45 -5.78 -8.81 -10.76
C ARG A 45 -7.01 -9.73 -10.83
N ASP A 46 -6.85 -10.95 -11.33
CA ASP A 46 -7.94 -11.92 -11.42
C ASP A 46 -8.42 -12.40 -10.06
N SER A 47 -7.52 -12.50 -9.08
CA SER A 47 -7.86 -12.81 -7.69
C SER A 47 -8.33 -11.59 -6.90
N ASN A 48 -8.13 -10.37 -7.43
CA ASN A 48 -8.63 -9.12 -6.83
C ASN A 48 -10.09 -8.81 -7.24
N LYS A 49 -10.70 -9.65 -8.09
CA LYS A 49 -12.10 -9.49 -8.54
C LYS A 49 -13.12 -10.08 -7.56
N ASP A 50 -12.70 -10.98 -6.67
CA ASP A 50 -13.62 -11.69 -5.77
C ASP A 50 -13.87 -10.96 -4.44
N THR A 51 -13.19 -9.83 -4.18
CA THR A 51 -13.30 -9.10 -2.90
C THR A 51 -14.34 -7.97 -2.94
N ILE A 52 -15.10 -7.84 -4.04
CA ILE A 52 -16.23 -6.90 -4.17
C ILE A 52 -17.44 -7.70 -4.71
N ALA A 53 -18.04 -8.50 -3.83
CA ALA A 53 -19.42 -8.98 -3.95
C ALA A 53 -20.17 -8.57 -2.68
#